data_AF-A0A0Q6FYM6-F1
#
_entry.id   AF-A0A0Q6FYM6-F1
#
_cell.length_a   1.000
_cell.length_b   1.000
_cell.length_c   1.000
_cell.angle_alpha   90.00
_cell.angle_beta   90.00
_cell.angle_gamma   90.00
#
_symmetry.space_group_name_H-M   'P 1'
#
loop_
_entity.id
_entity.type
_entity.pdbx_description
1 polymer ?
#
loop_
_entity_poly.entity_id
_entity_poly.type
_entity_poly.pdbx_seq_one_letter_code
_entity_poly.pdbx_strand_id
1 'polypeptide(L)'
;MSDVTDESGVHAEHGQVDLPRAAAAVRELLIAVGEDPDREGLLDTPARVARAYAETFAGLRQDPADVLNAVFDIGHEEMILVRDIEVYSTCEHHLVPFHGVAHVGYIPGVDGRVTGLSKLARLVDVFAKRPQVQERLTAQVADALVEHLAPRGVIVVIECEHLCMSMRGVRKPGSRTVTSAVRGQMREAATRAEAMSLIVGR
;
A
#
# COMPACT_ATOMS: atom_id res chain seq x y z
N MET A 1 14.56 34.87 -3.80
CA MET A 1 14.81 33.84 -4.82
C MET A 1 14.36 32.52 -4.20
N SER A 2 13.05 32.31 -4.14
CA SER A 2 12.26 31.53 -5.13
C SER A 2 12.67 30.06 -5.04
N ASP A 3 12.14 29.33 -4.06
CA ASP A 3 10.82 28.68 -4.10
C ASP A 3 10.82 27.57 -5.17
N VAL A 4 10.96 26.32 -4.72
CA VAL A 4 10.75 25.11 -5.52
C VAL A 4 9.75 24.26 -4.74
N THR A 5 8.50 24.68 -4.83
CA THR A 5 7.35 23.78 -4.72
C THR A 5 7.24 23.02 -6.05
N ASP A 6 7.63 21.75 -6.05
CA ASP A 6 7.10 20.81 -7.05
C ASP A 6 5.86 20.15 -6.44
N GLU A 7 4.81 20.96 -6.34
CA GLU A 7 3.44 20.50 -6.18
C GLU A 7 2.85 20.31 -7.59
N SER A 8 3.03 19.13 -8.16
CA SER A 8 2.13 18.66 -9.21
C SER A 8 1.94 17.16 -9.10
N GLY A 9 1.10 16.77 -8.14
CA GLY A 9 0.46 15.47 -8.15
C GLY A 9 -0.39 15.33 -9.41
N VAL A 10 0.23 14.85 -10.48
CA VAL A 10 -0.47 14.41 -11.68
C VAL A 10 -1.28 13.17 -11.27
N HIS A 11 -2.53 13.38 -10.87
CA HIS A 11 -3.52 12.32 -10.87
C HIS A 11 -3.72 11.92 -12.33
N ALA A 12 -2.87 11.04 -12.84
CA ALA A 12 -3.12 10.42 -14.13
C ALA A 12 -4.51 9.77 -14.05
N GLU A 13 -5.42 10.16 -14.93
CA GLU A 13 -6.68 9.43 -15.10
C GLU A 13 -6.31 8.03 -15.59
N HIS A 14 -6.33 7.06 -14.67
CA HIS A 14 -6.01 5.68 -15.01
C HIS A 14 -7.23 5.08 -15.72
N GLY A 15 -7.20 5.12 -17.05
CA GLY A 15 -8.16 4.40 -17.89
C GLY A 15 -8.13 2.88 -17.65
N GLN A 16 -8.98 2.15 -18.37
CA GLN A 16 -8.95 0.68 -18.32
C GLN A 16 -7.57 0.15 -18.74
N VAL A 17 -7.17 -0.98 -18.16
CA VAL A 17 -5.88 -1.62 -18.49
C VAL A 17 -5.92 -2.10 -19.94
N ASP A 18 -4.96 -1.64 -20.74
CA ASP A 18 -4.76 -2.12 -22.12
C ASP A 18 -4.10 -3.52 -22.10
N LEU A 19 -4.94 -4.54 -21.91
CA LEU A 19 -4.49 -5.93 -21.82
C LEU A 19 -3.77 -6.42 -23.10
N PRO A 20 -4.26 -6.14 -24.32
CA PRO A 20 -3.54 -6.51 -25.54
C PRO A 20 -2.14 -5.91 -25.61
N ARG A 21 -1.99 -4.61 -25.28
CA ARG A 21 -0.69 -3.94 -25.29
C ARG A 21 0.25 -4.49 -24.22
N ALA A 22 -0.25 -4.74 -23.02
CA ALA A 22 0.54 -5.34 -21.94
C ALA A 22 1.02 -6.75 -22.32
N ALA A 23 0.15 -7.57 -22.91
CA ALA A 23 0.52 -8.90 -23.39
C ALA A 23 1.60 -8.81 -24.49
N ALA A 24 1.42 -7.93 -25.48
CA ALA A 24 2.43 -7.72 -26.52
C ALA A 24 3.81 -7.36 -25.92
N ALA A 25 3.85 -6.45 -24.94
CA ALA A 25 5.08 -6.07 -24.25
C ALA A 25 5.72 -7.24 -23.48
N VAL A 26 4.94 -8.10 -22.85
CA VAL A 26 5.46 -9.30 -22.16
C VAL A 26 6.05 -10.30 -23.16
N ARG A 27 5.42 -10.47 -24.33
CA ARG A 27 5.98 -11.33 -25.38
C ARG A 27 7.33 -10.81 -25.86
N GLU A 28 7.44 -9.51 -26.11
CA GLU A 28 8.72 -8.88 -26.49
C GLU A 28 9.77 -9.01 -25.38
N LEU A 29 9.37 -8.90 -24.11
CA LEU A 29 10.27 -9.13 -22.98
C LEU A 29 10.81 -10.56 -22.97
N LEU A 30 9.97 -11.58 -23.20
CA LEU A 30 10.40 -12.97 -23.27
C LEU A 30 11.46 -13.19 -24.36
N ILE A 31 11.22 -12.64 -25.56
CA ILE A 31 12.20 -12.68 -26.66
C ILE A 31 13.49 -11.98 -26.25
N ALA A 32 13.39 -10.78 -25.67
CA ALA A 32 14.54 -9.97 -25.29
C ALA A 32 15.43 -10.65 -24.22
N VAL A 33 14.86 -11.48 -23.35
CA VAL A 33 15.63 -12.27 -22.36
C VAL A 33 16.10 -13.62 -22.88
N GLY A 34 15.83 -13.94 -24.16
CA GLY A 34 16.29 -15.16 -24.83
C GLY A 34 15.40 -16.38 -24.66
N GLU A 35 14.15 -16.22 -24.22
CA GLU A 35 13.16 -17.30 -24.21
C GLU A 35 12.47 -17.46 -25.58
N ASP A 36 12.01 -18.67 -25.86
CA ASP A 36 11.11 -18.98 -26.98
C ASP A 36 9.65 -18.79 -26.53
N PRO A 37 8.96 -17.71 -26.94
CA PRO A 37 7.57 -17.47 -26.54
C PRO A 37 6.58 -18.48 -27.15
N ASP A 38 6.97 -19.23 -28.18
CA ASP A 38 6.09 -20.15 -28.90
C ASP A 38 6.14 -21.59 -28.34
N ARG A 39 6.99 -21.85 -27.32
CA ARG A 39 6.99 -23.13 -26.59
C ARG A 39 5.72 -23.28 -25.74
N GLU A 40 5.25 -24.52 -25.59
CA GLU A 40 3.96 -24.88 -24.94
C GLU A 40 3.70 -24.13 -23.62
N GLY A 41 4.69 -24.05 -22.73
CA GLY A 41 4.55 -23.39 -21.43
C GLY A 41 4.40 -21.86 -21.46
N LEU A 42 4.81 -21.19 -22.54
CA LEU A 42 4.82 -19.73 -22.65
C LEU A 42 3.78 -19.14 -23.59
N LEU A 43 3.11 -19.95 -24.41
CA LEU A 43 2.10 -19.48 -25.37
C LEU A 43 1.10 -18.49 -24.74
N ASP A 44 0.57 -18.84 -23.57
CA ASP A 44 -0.41 -18.03 -22.84
C ASP A 44 0.21 -17.12 -21.76
N THR A 45 1.51 -17.20 -21.52
CA THR A 45 2.19 -16.38 -20.49
C THR A 45 1.96 -14.89 -20.68
N PRO A 46 2.10 -14.31 -21.88
CA PRO A 46 1.82 -12.89 -22.09
C PRO A 46 0.45 -12.43 -21.60
N ALA A 47 -0.61 -13.18 -21.94
CA ALA A 47 -1.97 -12.86 -21.53
C ALA A 47 -2.19 -13.09 -20.03
N ARG A 48 -1.58 -14.13 -19.44
CA ARG A 48 -1.64 -14.39 -17.99
C ARG A 48 -0.97 -13.27 -17.19
N VAL A 49 0.22 -12.83 -17.60
CA VAL A 49 0.95 -11.74 -16.94
C VAL A 49 0.19 -10.42 -17.07
N ALA A 50 -0.38 -10.11 -18.23
CA ALA A 50 -1.20 -8.91 -18.40
C ALA A 50 -2.40 -8.86 -17.42
N ARG A 51 -3.12 -9.98 -17.26
CA ARG A 51 -4.22 -10.08 -16.28
C ARG A 51 -3.71 -10.00 -14.83
N ALA A 52 -2.58 -10.64 -14.52
CA ALA A 52 -1.98 -10.57 -13.20
C ALA A 52 -1.64 -9.12 -12.83
N TYR A 53 -1.01 -8.35 -13.73
CA TYR A 53 -0.74 -6.93 -13.49
C TYR A 53 -1.99 -6.05 -13.41
N ALA A 54 -3.07 -6.41 -14.11
CA ALA A 54 -4.34 -5.71 -13.93
C ALA A 54 -4.89 -5.86 -12.49
N GLU A 55 -4.71 -7.03 -11.88
CA GLU A 55 -5.06 -7.31 -10.48
C GLU A 55 -4.07 -6.66 -9.50
N THR A 56 -2.76 -6.90 -9.68
CA THR A 56 -1.69 -6.37 -8.83
C THR A 56 -1.69 -4.84 -8.77
N PHE A 57 -2.09 -4.18 -9.87
CA PHE A 57 -2.17 -2.72 -9.97
C PHE A 57 -3.61 -2.20 -10.00
N ALA A 58 -4.56 -2.95 -9.43
CA ALA A 58 -5.96 -2.53 -9.33
C ALA A 58 -6.15 -1.21 -8.57
N GLY A 59 -5.28 -0.96 -7.58
CA GLY A 59 -5.32 0.22 -6.72
C GLY A 59 -5.08 1.55 -7.45
N LEU A 60 -4.43 1.53 -8.63
CA LEU A 60 -4.25 2.73 -9.47
C LEU A 60 -5.58 3.32 -9.94
N ARG A 61 -6.64 2.51 -10.00
CA ARG A 61 -7.98 2.88 -10.48
C ARG A 61 -9.02 2.93 -9.36
N GLN A 62 -8.56 2.95 -8.11
CA GLN A 62 -9.42 3.01 -6.93
C GLN A 62 -9.17 4.30 -6.18
N ASP A 63 -10.26 4.97 -5.80
CA ASP A 63 -10.22 6.13 -4.92
C ASP A 63 -10.21 5.66 -3.46
N PRO A 64 -9.22 6.07 -2.64
CA PRO A 64 -9.23 5.83 -1.20
C PRO A 64 -10.50 6.34 -0.49
N ALA A 65 -11.10 7.44 -0.96
CA ALA A 65 -12.31 8.02 -0.39
C ALA A 65 -13.48 7.02 -0.42
N ASP A 66 -13.63 6.27 -1.53
CA ASP A 66 -14.70 5.29 -1.71
C ASP A 66 -14.69 4.18 -0.66
N VAL A 67 -13.51 3.88 -0.11
CA VAL A 67 -13.35 2.88 0.94
C VAL A 67 -13.84 3.40 2.28
N LEU A 68 -13.58 4.68 2.60
CA LEU A 68 -13.81 5.26 3.92
C LEU A 68 -15.21 5.88 4.12
N ASN A 69 -16.07 5.86 3.10
CA ASN A 69 -17.43 6.42 3.11
C ASN A 69 -18.42 5.88 4.18
N ALA A 70 -18.10 4.81 4.90
CA ALA A 70 -18.99 4.24 5.92
C ALA A 70 -18.48 4.64 7.32
N VAL A 71 -19.12 5.65 7.88
CA VAL A 71 -18.78 6.20 9.19
C VAL A 71 -19.97 6.04 10.14
N PHE A 72 -19.70 5.51 11.33
CA PHE A 72 -20.67 5.35 12.40
C PHE A 72 -20.24 6.23 13.57
N ASP A 73 -21.22 6.85 14.22
CA ASP A 73 -21.02 7.41 15.56
C ASP A 73 -21.42 6.34 16.57
N ILE A 74 -20.42 5.83 17.29
CA ILE A 74 -20.61 4.84 18.36
C ILE A 74 -20.19 5.39 19.73
N GLY A 75 -19.93 6.70 19.84
CA GLY A 75 -19.45 7.33 21.08
C GLY A 75 -18.11 6.80 21.59
N HIS A 76 -17.31 6.17 20.73
CA HIS A 76 -16.02 5.61 21.11
C HIS A 76 -14.91 6.67 20.94
N GLU A 77 -14.21 6.98 22.03
CA GLU A 77 -13.18 8.02 22.07
C GLU A 77 -11.76 7.46 22.26
N GLU A 78 -11.60 6.15 22.33
CA GLU A 78 -10.29 5.53 22.59
C GLU A 78 -9.61 5.06 21.30
N MET A 79 -8.38 4.56 21.43
CA MET A 79 -7.60 4.09 20.28
C MET A 79 -8.22 2.82 19.69
N ILE A 80 -8.49 2.87 18.38
CA ILE A 80 -8.87 1.69 17.59
C ILE A 80 -7.62 1.24 16.83
N LEU A 81 -7.22 -0.02 17.00
CA LEU A 81 -6.05 -0.61 16.35
C LEU A 81 -6.43 -1.90 15.62
N VAL A 82 -6.10 -1.97 14.33
CA VAL A 82 -6.11 -3.20 13.54
C VAL A 82 -4.68 -3.56 13.21
N ARG A 83 -4.24 -4.72 13.69
CA ARG A 83 -2.88 -5.25 13.49
C ARG A 83 -2.89 -6.48 12.59
N ASP A 84 -1.72 -6.82 12.06
CA ASP A 84 -1.49 -8.02 11.27
C ASP A 84 -2.33 -8.03 9.97
N ILE A 85 -2.54 -6.86 9.36
CA ILE A 85 -3.17 -6.74 8.04
C ILE A 85 -2.13 -7.20 7.01
N GLU A 86 -2.38 -8.28 6.29
CA GLU A 86 -1.47 -8.76 5.24
C GLU A 86 -1.28 -7.69 4.16
N VAL A 87 -0.01 -7.52 3.74
CA VAL A 87 0.37 -6.60 2.67
C VAL A 87 1.07 -7.37 1.58
N TYR A 88 0.58 -7.22 0.36
CA TYR A 88 1.28 -7.57 -0.87
C TYR A 88 1.33 -6.33 -1.77
N SER A 89 2.52 -5.90 -2.13
CA SER A 89 2.73 -4.75 -3.00
C SER A 89 3.91 -5.01 -3.93
N THR A 90 4.17 -4.08 -4.84
CA THR A 90 5.18 -4.23 -5.88
C THR A 90 6.15 -3.06 -5.84
N CYS A 91 7.44 -3.33 -5.69
CA CYS A 91 8.46 -2.30 -5.68
C CYS A 91 8.51 -1.62 -7.04
N GLU A 92 8.28 -0.30 -7.10
CA GLU A 92 8.23 0.44 -8.37
C GLU A 92 9.54 0.43 -9.15
N HIS A 93 10.68 0.30 -8.44
CA HIS A 93 12.00 0.30 -9.06
C HIS A 93 12.28 -0.95 -9.90
N HIS A 94 11.62 -2.07 -9.60
CA HIS A 94 11.96 -3.38 -10.18
C HIS A 94 10.75 -4.19 -10.64
N LEU A 95 9.53 -3.75 -10.32
CA LEU A 95 8.29 -4.51 -10.52
C LEU A 95 8.33 -5.92 -9.89
N VAL A 96 9.01 -6.00 -8.75
CA VAL A 96 9.18 -7.22 -7.96
C VAL A 96 8.42 -7.07 -6.63
N PRO A 97 7.74 -8.11 -6.14
CA PRO A 97 6.94 -7.98 -4.92
C PRO A 97 7.75 -7.63 -3.66
N PHE A 98 7.10 -6.92 -2.77
CA PHE A 98 7.43 -6.90 -1.34
C PHE A 98 6.17 -7.23 -0.55
N HIS A 99 6.33 -7.96 0.56
CA HIS A 99 5.18 -8.46 1.32
C HIS A 99 5.46 -8.49 2.82
N GLY A 100 4.40 -8.45 3.62
CA GLY A 100 4.50 -8.43 5.07
C GLY A 100 3.19 -8.06 5.72
N VAL A 101 3.25 -7.18 6.72
CA VAL A 101 2.08 -6.77 7.49
C VAL A 101 2.02 -5.26 7.69
N ALA A 102 0.80 -4.74 7.80
CA ALA A 102 0.49 -3.40 8.25
C ALA A 102 -0.27 -3.45 9.57
N HIS A 103 0.00 -2.44 10.40
CA HIS A 103 -0.72 -2.14 11.62
C HIS A 103 -1.24 -0.71 11.50
N VAL A 104 -2.54 -0.53 11.67
CA VAL A 104 -3.22 0.74 11.46
C VAL A 104 -4.03 1.06 12.70
N GLY A 105 -3.65 2.14 13.38
CA GLY A 105 -4.32 2.65 14.57
C GLY A 105 -4.75 4.09 14.40
N TYR A 106 -5.90 4.45 14.97
CA TYR A 106 -6.34 5.85 15.06
C TYR A 106 -7.15 6.10 16.32
N ILE A 107 -7.22 7.36 16.73
CA ILE A 107 -8.08 7.85 17.81
C ILE A 107 -9.19 8.67 17.14
N PRO A 108 -10.47 8.31 17.30
CA PRO A 108 -11.58 9.02 16.67
C PRO A 108 -11.58 10.52 16.95
N GLY A 109 -12.13 11.28 16.01
CA GLY A 109 -12.37 12.72 16.16
C GLY A 109 -13.35 13.03 17.27
N VAL A 110 -13.50 14.33 17.59
CA VAL A 110 -14.54 14.80 18.54
C VAL A 110 -15.96 14.59 18.00
N ASP A 111 -16.09 14.42 16.69
CA ASP A 111 -17.33 14.11 15.98
C ASP A 111 -17.67 12.62 16.00
N GLY A 112 -16.88 11.80 16.72
CA GLY A 112 -17.17 10.38 16.95
C GLY A 112 -17.04 9.50 15.71
N ARG A 113 -16.47 10.00 14.61
CA ARG A 113 -16.39 9.29 13.33
C ARG A 113 -15.51 8.04 13.42
N VAL A 114 -16.16 6.88 13.34
CA VAL A 114 -15.51 5.55 13.31
C VAL A 114 -15.79 4.86 11.97
N THR A 115 -14.74 4.34 11.33
CA THR A 115 -14.89 3.48 10.14
C THR A 115 -14.90 2.00 10.50
N GLY A 116 -15.56 1.18 9.69
CA GLY A 116 -15.56 -0.27 9.85
C GLY A 116 -14.16 -0.89 9.71
N LEU A 117 -13.83 -1.89 10.53
CA LEU A 117 -12.50 -2.52 10.54
C LEU A 117 -12.07 -3.05 9.16
N SER A 118 -13.01 -3.61 8.39
CA SER A 118 -12.75 -4.09 7.03
C SER A 118 -12.40 -2.97 6.04
N LYS A 119 -12.75 -1.71 6.33
CA LYS A 119 -12.38 -0.55 5.51
C LYS A 119 -10.92 -0.16 5.71
N LEU A 120 -10.36 -0.32 6.90
CA LEU A 120 -8.92 -0.09 7.13
C LEU A 120 -8.06 -1.06 6.32
N ALA A 121 -8.42 -2.35 6.31
CA ALA A 121 -7.74 -3.35 5.49
C ALA A 121 -7.86 -3.03 3.99
N ARG A 122 -9.06 -2.65 3.52
CA ARG A 122 -9.29 -2.22 2.14
C ARG A 122 -8.49 -0.96 1.77
N LEU A 123 -8.33 -0.02 2.69
CA LEU A 123 -7.54 1.19 2.47
C LEU A 123 -6.06 0.86 2.24
N VAL A 124 -5.50 -0.03 3.06
CA VAL A 124 -4.15 -0.55 2.85
C VAL A 124 -4.03 -1.19 1.46
N ASP A 125 -5.01 -2.01 1.08
CA ASP A 125 -5.06 -2.68 -0.23
C ASP A 125 -5.11 -1.70 -1.42
N VAL A 126 -5.88 -0.61 -1.33
CA VAL A 126 -5.98 0.42 -2.39
C VAL A 126 -4.61 1.01 -2.72
N PHE A 127 -3.78 1.26 -1.70
CA PHE A 127 -2.44 1.80 -1.91
C PHE A 127 -1.41 0.72 -2.20
N ALA A 128 -1.53 -0.46 -1.59
CA ALA A 128 -0.59 -1.58 -1.77
C ALA A 128 -0.67 -2.16 -3.20
N LYS A 129 -1.85 -2.15 -3.82
CA LYS A 129 -2.09 -2.61 -5.21
C LYS A 129 -1.69 -1.55 -6.25
N ARG A 130 -0.50 -0.99 -6.09
CA ARG A 130 0.16 -0.01 -6.97
C ARG A 130 1.66 -0.33 -7.02
N PRO A 131 2.40 0.08 -8.05
CA PRO A 131 3.85 0.24 -7.94
C PRO A 131 4.16 1.21 -6.78
N GLN A 132 5.01 0.81 -5.86
CA GLN A 132 5.20 1.51 -4.59
C GLN A 132 6.64 1.57 -4.10
N VAL A 133 6.83 2.53 -3.19
CA VAL A 133 7.89 2.60 -2.18
C VAL A 133 7.21 2.46 -0.81
N GLN A 134 7.75 1.64 0.09
CA GLN A 134 7.09 1.28 1.35
C GLN A 134 6.82 2.51 2.23
N GLU A 135 7.74 3.47 2.25
CA GLU A 135 7.63 4.75 2.94
C GLU A 135 6.41 5.53 2.45
N ARG A 136 6.22 5.60 1.13
CA ARG A 136 5.08 6.28 0.50
C ARG A 136 3.78 5.58 0.82
N LEU A 137 3.73 4.26 0.68
CA LEU A 137 2.57 3.44 1.07
C LEU A 137 2.15 3.72 2.53
N THR A 138 3.12 3.74 3.44
CA THR A 138 2.88 3.99 4.87
C THR A 138 2.29 5.39 5.11
N ALA A 139 2.86 6.42 4.47
CA ALA A 139 2.37 7.78 4.58
C ALA A 139 0.96 7.93 3.98
N GLN A 140 0.72 7.39 2.78
CA GLN A 140 -0.55 7.47 2.07
C GLN A 140 -1.72 6.89 2.88
N VAL A 141 -1.52 5.74 3.54
CA VAL A 141 -2.54 5.16 4.42
C VAL A 141 -2.84 6.10 5.60
N ALA A 142 -1.80 6.65 6.23
CA ALA A 142 -1.98 7.55 7.38
C ALA A 142 -2.67 8.86 6.97
N ASP A 143 -2.30 9.43 5.82
CA ASP A 143 -2.83 10.69 5.31
C ASP A 143 -4.29 10.54 4.86
N ALA A 144 -4.64 9.44 4.20
CA ALA A 144 -6.04 9.17 3.82
C ALA A 144 -6.96 9.04 5.05
N LEU A 145 -6.48 8.47 6.15
CA LEU A 145 -7.24 8.45 7.41
C LEU A 145 -7.45 9.87 7.95
N VAL A 146 -6.42 10.72 7.89
CA VAL A 146 -6.54 12.13 8.29
C VAL A 146 -7.58 12.85 7.45
N GLU A 147 -7.46 12.73 6.14
CA GLU A 147 -8.31 13.43 5.17
C GLU A 147 -9.79 13.04 5.31
N HIS A 148 -10.08 11.75 5.39
CA HIS A 148 -11.47 11.27 5.29
C HIS A 148 -12.16 11.05 6.64
N LEU A 149 -11.41 10.82 7.73
CA LEU A 149 -11.98 10.58 9.06
C LEU A 149 -11.74 11.73 10.06
N ALA A 150 -10.85 12.68 9.77
CA ALA A 150 -10.40 13.72 10.70
C ALA A 150 -10.16 13.22 12.16
N PRO A 151 -9.40 12.13 12.36
CA PRO A 151 -9.11 11.57 13.67
C PRO A 151 -8.21 12.50 14.48
N ARG A 152 -8.27 12.38 15.81
CA ARG A 152 -7.36 13.11 16.71
C ARG A 152 -5.92 12.62 16.60
N GLY A 153 -5.70 11.37 16.20
CA GLY A 153 -4.37 10.82 15.97
C GLY A 153 -4.40 9.58 15.08
N VAL A 154 -3.32 9.33 14.35
CA VAL A 154 -3.14 8.16 13.47
C VAL A 154 -1.74 7.59 13.63
N ILE A 155 -1.62 6.28 13.65
CA ILE A 155 -0.36 5.54 13.57
C ILE A 155 -0.50 4.44 12.53
N VAL A 156 0.44 4.39 11.59
CA VAL A 156 0.59 3.30 10.64
C VAL A 156 2.00 2.76 10.77
N VAL A 157 2.13 1.45 10.92
CA VAL A 157 3.41 0.74 10.90
C VAL A 157 3.32 -0.36 9.86
N ILE A 158 4.27 -0.40 8.92
CA ILE A 158 4.35 -1.45 7.90
C ILE A 158 5.71 -2.12 8.02
N GLU A 159 5.70 -3.45 8.06
CA GLU A 159 6.89 -4.28 8.08
C GLU A 159 6.83 -5.28 6.93
N CYS A 160 7.77 -5.18 5.98
CA CYS A 160 7.80 -6.04 4.80
C CYS A 160 9.20 -6.59 4.50
N GLU A 161 9.22 -7.77 3.89
CA GLU A 161 10.37 -8.30 3.17
C GLU A 161 10.28 -7.91 1.68
N HIS A 162 11.41 -7.49 1.10
CA HIS A 162 11.49 -7.02 -0.27
C HIS A 162 12.20 -8.05 -1.15
N LEU A 163 11.48 -8.69 -2.10
CA LEU A 163 12.10 -9.71 -2.95
C LEU A 163 13.16 -9.14 -3.89
N CYS A 164 13.12 -7.83 -4.18
CA CYS A 164 14.17 -7.15 -4.93
C CYS A 164 15.53 -7.16 -4.19
N MET A 165 15.53 -7.30 -2.87
CA MET A 165 16.72 -7.49 -2.03
C MET A 165 16.98 -8.96 -1.68
N SER A 166 15.92 -9.78 -1.54
CA SER A 166 16.05 -11.18 -1.14
C SER A 166 16.54 -12.09 -2.29
N MET A 167 15.95 -11.99 -3.49
CA MET A 167 16.20 -12.94 -4.58
C MET A 167 17.26 -12.49 -5.57
N ARG A 168 17.61 -11.19 -5.59
CA ARG A 168 18.57 -10.60 -6.54
C ARG A 168 19.41 -9.50 -5.88
N GLY A 169 20.36 -8.95 -6.63
CA GLY A 169 21.25 -7.89 -6.16
C GLY A 169 22.04 -8.31 -4.92
N VAL A 170 21.80 -7.63 -3.79
CA VAL A 170 22.50 -7.85 -2.52
C VAL A 170 22.18 -9.18 -1.82
N ARG A 171 21.09 -9.86 -2.21
CA ARG A 171 20.70 -11.21 -1.76
C ARG A 171 20.70 -11.37 -0.23
N LYS A 172 19.80 -10.65 0.44
CA LYS A 172 19.61 -10.67 1.91
C LYS A 172 18.22 -11.20 2.29
N PRO A 173 17.95 -12.50 2.08
CA PRO A 173 16.66 -13.10 2.45
C PRO A 173 16.40 -12.96 3.94
N GLY A 174 15.14 -12.74 4.30
CA GLY A 174 14.70 -12.54 5.68
C GLY A 174 15.00 -11.15 6.25
N SER A 175 15.65 -10.25 5.49
CA SER A 175 15.76 -8.83 5.87
C SER A 175 14.40 -8.16 5.77
N ARG A 176 14.00 -7.46 6.83
CA ARG A 176 12.70 -6.77 6.92
C ARG A 176 12.91 -5.28 7.07
N THR A 177 12.12 -4.52 6.32
CA THR A 177 12.07 -3.06 6.39
C THR A 177 10.84 -2.67 7.19
N VAL A 178 11.03 -1.87 8.23
CA VAL A 178 9.95 -1.32 9.05
C VAL A 178 9.84 0.18 8.80
N THR A 179 8.66 0.63 8.44
CA THR A 179 8.33 2.05 8.23
C THR A 179 7.17 2.44 9.14
N SER A 180 7.15 3.69 9.59
CA SER A 180 6.02 4.20 10.37
C SER A 180 5.66 5.63 9.99
N ALA A 181 4.36 5.94 10.11
CA ALA A 181 3.82 7.28 9.94
C ALA A 181 2.88 7.59 11.10
N VAL A 182 3.09 8.73 11.75
CA VAL A 182 2.21 9.23 12.82
C VAL A 182 1.63 10.60 12.48
N ARG A 183 0.39 10.84 12.91
CA ARG A 183 -0.34 12.11 12.77
C ARG A 183 -1.08 12.45 14.06
N GLY A 184 -1.37 13.74 14.26
CA GLY A 184 -2.10 14.22 15.43
C GLY A 184 -1.50 13.78 16.76
N GLN A 185 -2.35 13.37 17.71
CA GLN A 185 -2.00 12.93 19.06
C GLN A 185 -0.99 11.78 19.12
N MET A 186 -0.82 10.99 18.05
CA MET A 186 0.22 9.95 17.98
C MET A 186 1.65 10.52 17.90
N ARG A 187 1.80 11.84 17.77
CA ARG A 187 3.09 12.53 17.95
C ARG A 187 3.49 12.65 19.42
N GLU A 188 2.54 12.56 20.35
CA GLU A 188 2.81 12.54 21.78
C GLU A 188 3.49 11.21 22.17
N ALA A 189 4.56 11.30 22.96
CA ALA A 189 5.41 10.14 23.26
C ALA A 189 4.67 9.05 24.03
N ALA A 190 3.83 9.42 25.00
CA ALA A 190 3.07 8.47 25.82
C ALA A 190 2.05 7.69 24.98
N THR A 191 1.21 8.39 24.21
CA THR A 191 0.21 7.77 23.32
C THR A 191 0.86 6.89 22.25
N ARG A 192 1.99 7.33 21.68
CA ARG A 192 2.74 6.52 20.73
C ARG A 192 3.34 5.27 21.38
N ALA A 193 3.86 5.38 22.59
CA ALA A 193 4.44 4.25 23.32
C ALA A 193 3.36 3.20 23.63
N GLU A 194 2.17 3.62 24.04
CA GLU A 194 1.00 2.74 24.21
C GLU A 194 0.68 2.00 22.90
N ALA A 195 0.48 2.72 21.80
CA ALA A 195 0.20 2.12 20.50
C ALA A 195 1.28 1.12 20.08
N MET A 196 2.56 1.51 20.19
CA MET A 196 3.68 0.64 19.85
C MET A 196 3.75 -0.61 20.74
N SER A 197 3.37 -0.51 22.02
CA SER A 197 3.32 -1.68 22.91
C SER A 197 2.23 -2.68 22.49
N LEU A 198 1.11 -2.21 21.94
CA LEU A 198 0.05 -3.09 21.40
C LEU A 198 0.43 -3.70 20.04
N ILE A 199 1.22 -2.97 19.25
CA ILE A 199 1.73 -3.44 17.95
C ILE A 199 2.83 -4.49 18.13
N VAL A 200 3.80 -4.21 19.00
CA VAL A 200 4.98 -5.06 19.23
C VAL A 200 4.71 -6.16 20.26
N GLY A 201 3.75 -5.95 21.16
CA GLY A 201 3.37 -6.88 22.22
C GLY A 201 2.94 -8.24 21.68
N ARG A 202 3.85 -9.21 21.85
CA ARG A 202 3.61 -10.64 21.87
C ARG A 202 4.01 -11.17 23.23
#